data_AF-A0A2I0K6S3-F1
#
_entry.id   AF-A0A2I0K6S3-F1
#
_cell.length_a   1.000
_cell.length_b   1.000
_cell.length_c   1.000
_cell.angle_alpha   90.00
_cell.angle_beta   90.00
_cell.angle_gamma   90.00
#
_symmetry.space_group_name_H-M   'P 1'
#
loop_
_entity.id
_entity.type
_entity.pdbx_description
1 polymer ?
#
loop_
_entity_poly.entity_id
_entity_poly.type
_entity_poly.pdbx_seq_one_letter_code
_entity_poly.pdbx_strand_id
1 'polypeptide(L)'
;MASHHRPQPSPVNLSLFKLFVSVVTAAAFLFLTFSFLFTSSSSSSPDASRFHSLGFSSAGNGYGSIRRSILAMKSDPLKPRLDQIQKQADDHRALALAYASYARKLKLEHGKLVRIFVDLSRNFSDLLKKPSYHTLFESDSVNVDESVLRQFEKEVKERIKVTRQLISESKESFDNQLKIQKLKDTIFALNELLTKAKKQGAFSSLIAAKSIPKSLHCLSMRLMEERIAHPDKYVDDGKPPMPELEDPNLYHYAIFSDN
;
A
#
# COMPACT_ATOMS: atom_id res chain seq x y z
N MET A 1 -83.82 -1.18 22.16
CA MET A 1 -83.45 -2.36 21.34
C MET A 1 -82.72 -1.82 20.11
N ALA A 2 -81.38 -1.77 20.13
CA ALA A 2 -80.50 -2.75 19.45
C ALA A 2 -80.82 -2.82 17.94
N SER A 3 -79.93 -2.53 16.99
CA SER A 3 -78.60 -3.13 16.84
C SER A 3 -77.76 -2.36 15.81
N HIS A 4 -76.48 -2.13 16.13
CA HIS A 4 -75.44 -1.66 15.21
C HIS A 4 -75.00 -2.82 14.30
N HIS A 5 -75.13 -2.66 12.98
CA HIS A 5 -74.49 -3.55 12.01
C HIS A 5 -73.09 -3.04 11.67
N ARG A 6 -72.06 -3.77 12.12
CA ARG A 6 -70.66 -3.63 11.68
C ARG A 6 -70.43 -4.53 10.46
N PRO A 7 -69.73 -4.09 9.40
CA PRO A 7 -69.37 -4.97 8.29
C PRO A 7 -68.16 -5.84 8.70
N GLN A 8 -68.24 -7.13 8.36
CA GLN A 8 -67.15 -8.09 8.54
C GLN A 8 -66.08 -7.94 7.44
N PRO A 9 -64.78 -8.04 7.77
CA PRO A 9 -63.73 -8.12 6.76
C PRO A 9 -63.63 -9.54 6.20
N SER A 10 -63.59 -9.63 4.87
CA SER A 10 -63.27 -10.85 4.12
C SER A 10 -61.90 -11.43 4.52
N PRO A 11 -61.70 -12.77 4.49
CA PRO A 11 -60.43 -13.39 4.82
C PRO A 11 -59.38 -13.01 3.78
N VAL A 12 -58.61 -11.96 4.08
CA VAL A 12 -57.46 -11.56 3.27
C VAL A 12 -56.49 -12.74 3.24
N ASN A 13 -56.14 -13.20 2.05
CA ASN A 13 -55.45 -14.45 1.78
C ASN A 13 -54.20 -14.66 2.66
N LEU A 14 -54.40 -15.31 3.82
CA LEU A 14 -53.34 -15.64 4.77
C LEU A 14 -52.27 -16.53 4.11
N SER A 15 -52.66 -17.34 3.13
CA SER A 15 -51.76 -18.15 2.31
C SER A 15 -50.83 -17.28 1.44
N LEU A 16 -51.36 -16.24 0.79
CA LEU A 16 -50.60 -15.32 -0.05
C LEU A 16 -49.67 -14.44 0.79
N PHE A 17 -50.12 -14.00 1.97
CA PHE A 17 -49.26 -13.29 2.91
C PHE A 17 -48.16 -14.20 3.47
N LYS A 18 -48.45 -15.47 3.79
CA LYS A 18 -47.44 -16.45 4.21
C LYS A 18 -46.43 -16.77 3.10
N LEU A 19 -46.89 -16.87 1.84
CA LEU A 19 -46.01 -17.04 0.69
C LEU A 19 -45.14 -15.80 0.47
N PHE A 20 -45.71 -14.61 0.58
CA PHE A 20 -44.96 -13.36 0.45
C PHE A 20 -43.91 -13.21 1.57
N VAL A 21 -44.28 -13.49 2.81
CA VAL A 21 -43.34 -13.50 3.95
C VAL A 21 -42.25 -14.56 3.75
N SER A 22 -42.60 -15.76 3.27
CA SER A 22 -41.61 -16.81 2.97
C SER A 22 -40.64 -16.38 1.87
N VAL A 23 -41.12 -15.78 0.78
CA VAL A 23 -40.27 -15.29 -0.32
C VAL A 23 -39.37 -14.15 0.14
N VAL A 24 -39.89 -13.21 0.93
CA VAL A 24 -39.10 -12.09 1.48
C VAL A 24 -38.04 -12.60 2.45
N THR A 25 -38.37 -13.57 3.31
CA THR A 25 -37.39 -14.18 4.21
C THR A 25 -36.31 -14.95 3.45
N ALA A 26 -36.67 -15.72 2.42
CA ALA A 26 -35.71 -16.42 1.57
C ALA A 26 -34.81 -15.45 0.79
N ALA A 27 -35.35 -14.34 0.27
CA ALA A 27 -34.57 -13.30 -0.39
C ALA A 27 -33.64 -12.58 0.59
N ALA A 28 -34.07 -12.33 1.83
CA ALA A 28 -33.23 -11.75 2.87
C ALA A 28 -32.10 -12.70 3.28
N PHE A 29 -32.36 -14.01 3.39
CA PHE A 29 -31.33 -15.01 3.62
C PHE A 29 -30.34 -15.10 2.46
N LEU A 30 -30.82 -15.10 1.20
CA LEU A 30 -29.94 -15.07 0.03
C LEU A 30 -29.08 -13.80 0.00
N PHE A 31 -29.67 -12.64 0.27
CA PHE A 31 -28.93 -11.37 0.33
C PHE A 31 -27.91 -11.37 1.47
N LEU A 32 -28.26 -11.88 2.66
CA LEU A 32 -27.34 -12.04 3.78
C LEU A 32 -26.21 -13.03 3.46
N THR A 33 -26.49 -14.14 2.75
CA THR A 33 -25.43 -15.07 2.33
C THR A 33 -24.53 -14.47 1.25
N PHE A 34 -25.07 -13.68 0.31
CA PHE A 34 -24.27 -12.92 -0.64
C PHE A 34 -23.44 -11.83 0.04
N SER A 35 -24.00 -11.12 1.03
CA SER A 35 -23.26 -10.17 1.86
C SER A 35 -22.18 -10.87 2.68
N PHE A 36 -22.43 -12.07 3.22
CA PHE A 36 -21.41 -12.85 3.92
C PHE A 36 -20.34 -13.37 2.97
N LEU A 37 -20.65 -13.76 1.73
CA LEU A 37 -19.64 -14.16 0.74
C LEU A 37 -18.79 -12.97 0.28
N PHE A 38 -19.39 -11.79 0.12
CA PHE A 38 -18.67 -10.55 -0.21
C PHE A 38 -17.89 -9.97 0.97
N THR A 39 -18.41 -10.10 2.20
CA THR A 39 -17.74 -9.68 3.45
C THR A 39 -16.70 -10.70 3.92
N SER A 40 -16.80 -11.99 3.55
CA SER A 40 -15.72 -12.98 3.76
C SER A 40 -14.50 -12.69 2.88
N SER A 41 -14.67 -11.94 1.78
CA SER A 41 -13.55 -11.33 1.04
C SER A 41 -13.12 -9.96 1.56
N SER A 42 -13.73 -9.43 2.63
CA SER A 42 -13.42 -8.10 3.16
C SER A 42 -13.59 -7.98 4.68
N SER A 43 -13.05 -8.93 5.44
CA SER A 43 -12.86 -8.79 6.89
C SER A 43 -11.38 -8.88 7.26
N SER A 44 -10.69 -7.75 7.16
CA SER A 44 -9.57 -7.44 8.06
C SER A 44 -9.79 -6.02 8.58
N SER A 45 -10.08 -5.94 9.87
CA SER A 45 -10.33 -4.73 10.64
C SER A 45 -9.14 -3.75 10.61
N PRO A 46 -9.41 -2.46 10.91
CA PRO A 46 -8.41 -1.40 10.90
C PRO A 46 -7.84 -1.24 12.31
N ASP A 47 -6.53 -1.42 12.50
CA ASP A 47 -5.83 -0.71 13.58
C ASP A 47 -4.32 -0.63 13.39
N ALA A 48 -3.83 0.57 13.72
CA ALA A 48 -2.51 0.97 14.18
C ALA A 48 -1.31 0.03 13.89
N SER A 49 -0.53 0.37 12.86
CA SER A 49 0.94 0.16 12.76
C SER A 49 1.53 0.35 11.35
N ARG A 50 0.85 1.05 10.42
CA ARG A 50 1.41 1.33 9.08
C ARG A 50 2.30 2.57 9.06
N PHE A 51 3.39 2.53 9.83
CA PHE A 51 4.53 3.44 9.63
C PHE A 51 5.91 2.78 9.79
N HIS A 52 5.97 1.47 10.02
CA HIS A 52 7.22 0.71 9.94
C HIS A 52 6.98 -0.55 9.11
N SER A 53 7.28 -0.47 7.80
CA SER A 53 7.58 -1.62 6.93
C SER A 53 7.50 -1.18 5.47
N LEU A 54 8.62 -0.71 4.91
CA LEU A 54 9.00 -1.05 3.53
C LEU A 54 9.54 -2.50 3.52
N GLY A 55 8.83 -3.39 4.22
CA GLY A 55 9.07 -4.81 4.25
C GLY A 55 8.65 -5.37 2.92
N PHE A 56 9.67 -5.62 2.11
CA PHE A 56 9.74 -6.69 1.15
C PHE A 56 8.92 -7.89 1.68
N SER A 57 7.66 -7.96 1.29
CA SER A 57 6.76 -9.00 1.73
C SER A 57 7.15 -10.26 0.97
N SER A 58 8.04 -11.04 1.61
CA SER A 58 8.26 -12.45 1.31
C SER A 58 7.00 -13.23 1.69
N ALA A 59 5.92 -13.01 0.94
CA ALA A 59 4.75 -13.87 0.92
C ALA A 59 4.82 -14.65 -0.39
N GLY A 60 5.35 -15.88 -0.28
CA GLY A 60 4.80 -17.11 -0.86
C GLY A 60 4.04 -17.08 -2.18
N ASN A 61 4.32 -16.19 -3.12
CA ASN A 61 3.99 -16.39 -4.51
C ASN A 61 5.07 -17.29 -5.07
N GLY A 62 4.74 -18.59 -5.11
CA GLY A 62 5.59 -19.63 -5.65
C GLY A 62 6.33 -19.10 -6.85
N TYR A 63 7.66 -19.26 -6.81
CA TYR A 63 8.58 -18.97 -7.89
C TYR A 63 7.87 -19.25 -9.20
N GLY A 64 7.33 -18.18 -9.80
CA GLY A 64 6.93 -18.16 -11.18
C GLY A 64 8.25 -18.28 -11.90
N SER A 65 8.73 -19.52 -11.99
CA SER A 65 9.76 -19.93 -12.90
C SER A 65 9.40 -19.19 -14.16
N ILE A 66 10.23 -18.23 -14.54
CA ILE A 66 10.36 -17.87 -15.93
C ILE A 66 10.89 -19.15 -16.58
N ARG A 67 10.03 -20.17 -16.67
CA ARG A 67 10.04 -21.09 -17.78
C ARG A 67 9.93 -20.12 -18.92
N ARG A 68 11.07 -19.86 -19.55
CA ARG A 68 11.07 -19.52 -20.97
C ARG A 68 10.30 -20.67 -21.59
N SER A 69 8.98 -20.48 -21.69
CA SER A 69 8.09 -21.40 -22.35
C SER A 69 8.52 -21.30 -23.79
N ILE A 70 9.42 -22.19 -24.19
CA ILE A 70 9.83 -22.41 -25.58
C ILE A 70 8.61 -22.83 -26.43
N LEU A 71 7.44 -23.04 -25.79
CA LEU A 71 6.15 -23.31 -26.44
C LEU A 71 5.30 -22.04 -26.70
N ALA A 72 5.77 -20.83 -26.36
CA ALA A 72 5.05 -19.59 -26.67
C ALA A 72 5.26 -19.09 -28.12
N MET A 73 5.89 -19.88 -28.99
CA MET A 73 6.14 -19.52 -30.40
C MET A 73 4.89 -19.58 -31.30
N LYS A 74 3.69 -19.54 -30.69
CA LYS A 74 2.39 -19.45 -31.37
C LYS A 74 1.47 -18.34 -30.82
N SER A 75 1.85 -17.62 -29.76
CA SER A 75 1.15 -16.39 -29.38
C SER A 75 1.60 -15.27 -30.31
N ASP A 76 0.65 -14.50 -30.84
CA ASP A 76 0.94 -13.31 -31.64
C ASP A 76 2.06 -12.48 -30.97
N PRO A 77 3.13 -12.11 -31.69
CA PRO A 77 4.30 -11.42 -31.11
C PRO A 77 3.96 -10.05 -30.49
N LEU A 78 2.73 -9.55 -30.71
CA LEU A 78 2.23 -8.27 -30.24
C LEU A 78 1.60 -8.34 -28.84
N LYS A 79 1.05 -9.48 -28.43
CA LYS A 79 0.40 -9.64 -27.10
C LYS A 79 1.35 -9.37 -25.92
N PRO A 80 2.57 -9.94 -25.85
CA PRO A 80 3.47 -9.66 -24.73
C PRO A 80 3.94 -8.20 -24.70
N ARG A 81 4.03 -7.55 -25.87
CA ARG A 81 4.35 -6.11 -25.95
C ARG A 81 3.21 -5.26 -25.40
N LEU A 82 1.97 -5.60 -25.74
CA LEU A 82 0.78 -4.95 -25.19
C LEU A 82 0.71 -5.12 -23.67
N ASP A 83 0.90 -6.33 -23.16
CA ASP A 83 0.89 -6.62 -21.72
C ASP A 83 2.00 -5.85 -20.98
N GLN A 84 3.19 -5.74 -21.58
CA GLN A 84 4.29 -4.94 -21.02
C GLN A 84 3.94 -3.45 -20.95
N ILE A 85 3.36 -2.89 -22.02
CA ILE A 85 2.93 -1.49 -22.06
C ILE A 85 1.84 -1.23 -21.04
N GLN A 86 0.86 -2.13 -20.93
CA GLN A 86 -0.22 -2.04 -19.96
C GLN A 86 0.32 -2.07 -18.54
N LYS A 87 1.20 -3.03 -18.23
CA LYS A 87 1.85 -3.11 -16.92
C LYS A 87 2.63 -1.84 -16.58
N GLN A 88 3.40 -1.31 -17.54
CA GLN A 88 4.13 -0.06 -17.36
C GLN A 88 3.19 1.12 -17.10
N ALA A 89 2.06 1.19 -17.82
CA ALA A 89 1.05 2.23 -17.60
C ALA A 89 0.40 2.11 -16.21
N ASP A 90 0.09 0.89 -15.77
CA ASP A 90 -0.48 0.62 -14.45
C ASP A 90 0.52 0.94 -13.32
N ASP A 91 1.80 0.63 -13.50
CA ASP A 91 2.88 0.97 -12.57
C ASP A 91 3.02 2.50 -12.42
N HIS A 92 3.06 3.24 -13.53
CA HIS A 92 3.12 4.70 -13.49
C HIS A 92 1.84 5.32 -12.91
N ARG A 93 0.67 4.74 -13.21
CA ARG A 93 -0.60 5.13 -12.59
C ARG A 93 -0.56 4.95 -11.07
N ALA A 94 -0.05 3.82 -10.59
CA ALA A 94 0.08 3.54 -9.17
C ALA A 94 1.04 4.52 -8.48
N LEU A 95 2.17 4.83 -9.10
CA LEU A 95 3.10 5.85 -8.61
C LEU A 95 2.43 7.23 -8.51
N ALA A 96 1.73 7.66 -9.56
CA ALA A 96 1.00 8.93 -9.56
C ALA A 96 -0.05 8.99 -8.44
N LEU A 97 -0.80 7.91 -8.23
CA LEU A 97 -1.77 7.81 -7.13
C LEU A 97 -1.11 7.85 -5.75
N ALA A 98 0.05 7.20 -5.57
CA ALA A 98 0.82 7.23 -4.34
C ALA A 98 1.26 8.67 -4.02
N TYR A 99 1.87 9.39 -4.97
CA TYR A 99 2.25 10.79 -4.81
C TYR A 99 1.04 11.70 -4.56
N ALA A 100 -0.08 11.47 -5.25
CA ALA A 100 -1.32 12.21 -5.02
C ALA A 100 -1.88 11.99 -3.60
N SER A 101 -1.80 10.77 -3.07
CA SER A 101 -2.21 10.48 -1.68
C SER A 101 -1.28 11.14 -0.66
N TYR A 102 0.03 11.16 -0.91
CA TYR A 102 1.01 11.84 -0.09
C TYR A 102 0.78 13.36 -0.05
N ALA A 103 0.57 13.99 -1.20
CA ALA A 103 0.26 15.41 -1.30
C ALA A 103 -1.03 15.77 -0.55
N ARG A 104 -2.07 14.93 -0.65
CA ARG A 104 -3.32 15.10 0.12
C ARG A 104 -3.08 15.02 1.62
N LYS A 105 -2.29 14.04 2.08
CA LYS A 105 -1.94 13.90 3.51
C LYS A 105 -1.27 15.17 4.03
N LEU A 106 -0.25 15.67 3.34
CA LEU A 106 0.44 16.91 3.74
C LEU A 106 -0.51 18.11 3.83
N LYS A 107 -1.39 18.28 2.82
CA LYS A 107 -2.39 19.36 2.83
C LYS A 107 -3.34 19.25 4.02
N LEU A 108 -3.80 18.04 4.35
CA LEU A 108 -4.68 17.81 5.49
C LEU A 108 -3.97 18.11 6.81
N GLU A 109 -2.73 17.67 7.01
CA GLU A 109 -1.98 17.98 8.24
C GLU A 109 -1.75 19.48 8.42
N HIS A 110 -1.34 20.19 7.36
CA HIS A 110 -1.19 21.64 7.42
C HIS A 110 -2.54 22.34 7.67
N GLY A 111 -3.63 21.84 7.08
CA GLY A 111 -4.97 22.36 7.33
C GLY A 111 -5.43 22.18 8.78
N LYS A 112 -5.15 21.03 9.40
CA LYS A 112 -5.44 20.80 10.83
C LYS A 112 -4.70 21.79 11.71
N LEU A 113 -3.42 21.99 11.45
CA LEU A 113 -2.55 22.90 12.20
C LEU A 113 -3.10 24.34 12.17
N VAL A 114 -3.48 24.83 10.98
CA VAL A 114 -4.11 26.15 10.82
C VAL A 114 -5.41 26.26 11.62
N ARG A 115 -6.28 25.24 11.57
CA ARG A 115 -7.55 25.24 12.33
C ARG A 115 -7.29 25.35 13.83
N ILE A 116 -6.35 24.56 14.35
CA ILE A 116 -6.00 24.58 15.76
C ILE A 116 -5.57 25.98 16.20
N PHE A 117 -4.75 26.70 15.42
CA PHE A 117 -4.36 28.07 15.76
C PHE A 117 -5.50 29.08 15.69
N VAL A 118 -6.41 28.93 14.73
CA VAL A 118 -7.63 29.76 14.66
C VAL A 118 -8.54 29.49 15.85
N ASP A 119 -8.69 28.25 16.27
CA ASP A 119 -9.52 27.90 17.42
C ASP A 119 -8.90 28.42 18.72
N LEU A 120 -7.57 28.41 18.85
CA LEU A 120 -6.88 29.08 19.96
C LEU A 120 -7.18 30.58 20.01
N SER A 121 -7.11 31.30 18.89
CA SER A 121 -7.39 32.75 18.89
C SER A 121 -8.86 33.07 19.18
N ARG A 122 -9.79 32.24 18.67
CA ARG A 122 -11.22 32.30 19.02
C ARG A 122 -11.44 32.06 20.49
N ASN A 123 -10.80 31.04 21.08
CA ASN A 123 -10.90 30.76 22.51
C ASN A 123 -10.48 31.96 23.38
N PHE A 124 -9.44 32.71 23.01
CA PHE A 124 -9.10 33.94 23.72
C PHE A 124 -10.11 35.06 23.49
N SER A 125 -10.58 35.22 22.25
CA SER A 125 -11.58 36.23 21.91
C SER A 125 -12.90 35.98 22.64
N ASP A 126 -13.33 34.74 22.73
CA ASP A 126 -14.56 34.32 23.41
C ASP A 126 -14.45 34.55 24.92
N LEU A 127 -13.27 34.29 25.50
CA LEU A 127 -13.01 34.61 26.90
C LEU A 127 -13.16 36.11 27.17
N LEU A 128 -12.59 36.95 26.31
CA LEU A 128 -12.64 38.41 26.45
C LEU A 128 -14.06 38.97 26.26
N LYS A 129 -14.88 38.32 25.42
CA LYS A 129 -16.27 38.72 25.15
C LYS A 129 -17.28 38.20 26.18
N LYS A 130 -16.86 37.36 27.13
CA LYS A 130 -17.80 36.85 28.15
C LYS A 130 -18.39 38.03 28.93
N PRO A 131 -19.74 38.10 29.09
CA PRO A 131 -20.40 39.22 29.76
C PRO A 131 -19.99 39.34 31.24
N SER A 132 -19.56 38.24 31.88
CA SER A 132 -19.02 38.20 33.24
C SER A 132 -17.73 39.01 33.43
N TYR A 133 -16.99 39.25 32.34
CA TYR A 133 -15.74 40.01 32.35
C TYR A 133 -15.86 41.33 31.60
N HIS A 134 -16.90 41.50 30.78
CA HIS A 134 -17.18 42.74 30.06
C HIS A 134 -17.34 43.95 31.00
N THR A 135 -17.97 43.74 32.15
CA THR A 135 -18.13 44.75 33.20
C THR A 135 -16.80 45.23 33.80
N LEU A 136 -15.72 44.45 33.69
CA LEU A 136 -14.37 44.85 34.11
C LEU A 136 -13.69 45.76 33.08
N PHE A 137 -14.05 45.66 31.80
CA PHE A 137 -13.44 46.42 30.70
C PHE A 137 -14.21 47.71 30.36
N GLU A 138 -15.51 47.75 30.67
CA GLU A 138 -16.41 48.85 30.31
C GLU A 138 -16.56 49.91 31.41
N SER A 139 -16.08 49.62 32.63
CA SER A 139 -16.25 50.52 33.77
C SER A 139 -14.97 51.31 34.08
N ASP A 140 -15.01 52.63 33.85
CA ASP A 140 -14.22 53.65 34.57
C ASP A 140 -14.57 53.70 36.08
N SER A 141 -15.07 52.61 36.67
CA SER A 141 -15.57 52.58 38.05
C SER A 141 -14.50 52.10 39.02
N VAL A 142 -14.29 52.91 40.05
CA VAL A 142 -13.25 52.82 41.10
C VAL A 142 -13.30 51.55 41.97
N ASN A 143 -14.29 50.65 41.79
CA ASN A 143 -14.42 49.42 42.58
C ASN A 143 -14.58 48.19 41.67
N VAL A 144 -13.51 47.41 41.57
CA VAL A 144 -13.48 46.12 40.85
C VAL A 144 -13.70 44.99 41.85
N ASP A 145 -14.64 44.08 41.57
CA ASP A 145 -14.81 42.88 42.37
C ASP A 145 -13.57 41.97 42.25
N GLU A 146 -12.75 41.94 43.31
CA GLU A 146 -11.51 41.17 43.42
C GLU A 146 -11.72 39.67 43.12
N SER A 147 -12.87 39.09 43.48
CA SER A 147 -13.19 37.68 43.24
C SER A 147 -13.36 37.36 41.74
N VAL A 148 -14.02 38.25 40.99
CA VAL A 148 -14.23 38.11 39.54
C VAL A 148 -12.92 38.31 38.79
N LEU A 149 -12.09 39.25 39.24
CA LEU A 149 -10.75 39.47 38.72
C LEU A 149 -9.85 38.25 38.93
N ARG A 150 -9.84 37.66 40.14
CA ARG A 150 -9.10 36.43 40.44
C ARG A 150 -9.54 35.25 39.58
N GLN A 151 -10.83 35.12 39.31
CA GLN A 151 -11.36 34.08 38.44
C GLN A 151 -10.93 34.28 36.98
N PHE A 152 -10.99 35.52 36.48
CA PHE A 152 -10.50 35.87 35.14
C PHE A 152 -9.00 35.58 34.99
N GLU A 153 -8.18 36.03 35.95
CA GLU A 153 -6.73 35.75 35.96
C GLU A 153 -6.45 34.24 35.90
N LYS A 154 -7.20 33.44 36.66
CA LYS A 154 -7.05 31.99 36.67
C LYS A 154 -7.40 31.39 35.32
N GLU A 155 -8.54 31.77 34.72
CA GLU A 155 -8.99 31.23 33.42
C GLU A 155 -8.04 31.66 32.28
N VAL A 156 -7.55 32.91 32.30
CA VAL A 156 -6.53 33.41 31.35
C VAL A 156 -5.24 32.61 31.50
N LYS A 157 -4.73 32.44 32.72
CA LYS A 157 -3.49 31.68 32.98
C LYS A 157 -3.62 30.23 32.52
N GLU A 158 -4.77 29.61 32.75
CA GLU A 158 -5.05 28.25 32.28
C GLU A 158 -5.03 28.17 30.74
N ARG A 159 -5.73 29.09 30.05
CA ARG A 159 -5.74 29.13 28.57
C ARG A 159 -4.37 29.44 27.98
N ILE A 160 -3.59 30.32 28.60
CA ILE A 160 -2.19 30.59 28.22
C ILE A 160 -1.33 29.34 28.38
N LYS A 161 -1.50 28.58 29.46
CA LYS A 161 -0.76 27.34 29.70
C LYS A 161 -1.07 26.30 28.61
N VAL A 162 -2.36 26.08 28.31
CA VAL A 162 -2.79 25.16 27.23
C VAL A 162 -2.25 25.60 25.88
N THR A 163 -2.34 26.89 25.57
CA THR A 163 -1.83 27.46 24.32
C THR A 163 -0.33 27.27 24.18
N ARG A 164 0.43 27.52 25.24
CA ARG A 164 1.89 27.32 25.25
C ARG A 164 2.27 25.86 25.00
N GLN A 165 1.55 24.93 25.62
CA GLN A 165 1.76 23.50 25.38
C GLN A 165 1.50 23.16 23.90
N LEU A 166 0.38 23.59 23.35
CA LEU A 166 0.01 23.27 21.97
C LEU A 166 0.97 23.92 20.94
N ILE A 167 1.46 25.13 21.22
CA ILE A 167 2.51 25.76 20.41
C ILE A 167 3.81 24.94 20.47
N SER A 168 4.18 24.43 21.65
CA SER A 168 5.39 23.61 21.80
C SER A 168 5.32 22.30 21.00
N GLU A 169 4.15 21.66 20.98
CA GLU A 169 3.89 20.47 20.15
C GLU A 169 3.93 20.80 18.66
N SER A 170 3.35 21.94 18.28
CA SER A 170 3.33 22.39 16.88
C SER A 170 4.71 22.86 16.38
N LYS A 171 5.61 23.30 17.26
CA LYS A 171 6.93 23.84 16.91
C LYS A 171 7.77 22.86 16.09
N GLU A 172 7.67 21.58 16.38
CA GLU A 172 8.38 20.52 15.67
C GLU A 172 8.05 20.51 14.16
N SER A 173 6.81 20.87 13.81
CA SER A 173 6.35 20.92 12.42
C SER A 173 6.88 22.13 11.63
N PHE A 174 7.42 23.15 12.30
CA PHE A 174 7.98 24.36 11.68
C PHE A 174 9.50 24.35 11.61
N ASP A 175 10.16 23.49 12.40
CA ASP A 175 11.61 23.43 12.45
C ASP A 175 12.19 22.81 11.17
N ASN A 176 12.79 23.65 10.34
CA ASN A 176 13.45 23.23 9.11
C ASN A 176 14.71 22.40 9.39
N GLN A 177 15.46 22.68 10.46
CA GLN A 177 16.67 21.92 10.79
C GLN A 177 16.30 20.49 11.16
N LEU A 178 15.25 20.31 11.97
CA LEU A 178 14.75 18.98 12.32
C LEU A 178 14.23 18.22 11.10
N LYS A 179 13.52 18.89 10.18
CA LYS A 179 13.07 18.27 8.91
C LYS A 179 14.25 17.83 8.06
N ILE A 180 15.29 18.65 7.94
CA ILE A 180 16.50 18.31 7.19
C ILE A 180 17.18 17.09 7.83
N GLN A 181 17.29 17.06 9.16
CA GLN A 181 17.89 15.94 9.87
C GLN A 181 17.07 14.65 9.68
N LYS A 182 15.75 14.70 9.83
CA LYS A 182 14.87 13.54 9.55
C LYS A 182 15.02 13.06 8.11
N LEU A 183 15.06 13.98 7.14
CA LEU A 183 15.25 13.63 5.73
C LEU A 183 16.61 12.95 5.52
N LYS A 184 17.68 13.49 6.11
CA LYS A 184 19.03 12.91 6.08
C LYS A 184 19.02 11.48 6.62
N ASP A 185 18.43 11.26 7.79
CA ASP A 185 18.36 9.93 8.42
C ASP A 185 17.56 8.94 7.57
N THR A 186 16.45 9.38 6.97
CA THR A 186 15.68 8.54 6.02
C THR A 186 16.47 8.19 4.77
N ILE A 187 17.26 9.13 4.21
CA ILE A 187 18.11 8.88 3.05
C ILE A 187 19.19 7.85 3.40
N PHE A 188 19.83 7.98 4.56
CA PHE A 188 20.83 7.01 5.01
C PHE A 188 20.24 5.61 5.19
N ALA A 189 19.08 5.50 5.84
CA ALA A 189 18.40 4.21 6.02
C ALA A 189 17.99 3.58 4.68
N LEU A 190 17.41 4.37 3.76
CA LEU A 190 17.03 3.88 2.43
C LEU A 190 18.24 3.47 1.59
N ASN A 191 19.35 4.19 1.70
CA ASN A 191 20.58 3.83 0.99
C ASN A 191 21.16 2.51 1.52
N GLU A 192 21.14 2.28 2.84
CA GLU A 192 21.55 1.00 3.41
C GLU A 192 20.69 -0.15 2.87
N LEU A 193 19.36 0.00 2.86
CA LEU A 193 18.45 -1.00 2.28
C LEU A 193 18.72 -1.23 0.79
N LEU A 194 18.96 -0.16 0.02
CA LEU A 194 19.31 -0.25 -1.39
C LEU A 194 20.62 -1.02 -1.60
N THR A 195 21.64 -0.78 -0.78
CA THR A 195 22.92 -1.51 -0.88
C THR A 195 22.75 -3.00 -0.55
N LYS A 196 21.92 -3.35 0.44
CA LYS A 196 21.58 -4.74 0.77
C LYS A 196 20.85 -5.42 -0.39
N ALA A 197 19.83 -4.76 -0.95
CA ALA A 197 19.07 -5.27 -2.10
C ALA A 197 19.96 -5.45 -3.34
N LYS A 198 20.88 -4.50 -3.61
CA LYS A 198 21.86 -4.63 -4.71
C LYS A 198 22.78 -5.82 -4.53
N LYS A 199 23.33 -6.04 -3.32
CA LYS A 199 24.17 -7.21 -3.03
C LYS A 199 23.41 -8.52 -3.21
N GLN A 200 22.17 -8.58 -2.72
CA GLN A 200 21.31 -9.74 -2.91
C GLN A 200 20.99 -9.99 -4.39
N GLY A 201 20.67 -8.94 -5.15
CA GLY A 201 20.43 -9.03 -6.59
C GLY A 201 21.65 -9.54 -7.36
N ALA A 202 22.85 -9.01 -7.06
CA ALA A 202 24.10 -9.49 -7.65
C ALA A 202 24.39 -10.96 -7.32
N PHE A 203 24.13 -11.38 -6.07
CA PHE A 203 24.28 -12.77 -5.65
C PHE A 203 23.28 -13.70 -6.36
N SER A 204 22.01 -13.29 -6.48
CA SER A 204 21.00 -14.04 -7.23
C SER A 204 21.35 -14.13 -8.72
N SER A 205 21.90 -13.07 -9.32
CA SER A 205 22.37 -13.09 -10.71
C SER A 205 23.51 -14.09 -10.89
N LEU A 206 24.50 -14.07 -9.98
CA LEU A 206 25.64 -15.00 -10.02
C LEU A 206 25.17 -16.46 -9.90
N ILE A 207 24.24 -16.75 -8.99
CA ILE A 207 23.64 -18.09 -8.89
C ILE A 207 22.93 -18.45 -10.18
N ALA A 208 22.11 -17.55 -10.74
CA ALA A 208 21.39 -17.83 -11.98
C ALA A 208 22.33 -18.11 -13.17
N ALA A 209 23.44 -17.39 -13.28
CA ALA A 209 24.43 -17.57 -14.34
C ALA A 209 25.28 -18.85 -14.17
N LYS A 210 25.70 -19.18 -12.93
CA LYS A 210 26.58 -20.33 -12.66
C LYS A 210 25.85 -21.62 -12.34
N SER A 211 24.57 -21.57 -11.98
CA SER A 211 23.81 -22.77 -11.65
C SER A 211 23.46 -23.55 -12.91
N ILE A 212 23.82 -24.83 -12.92
CA ILE A 212 23.38 -25.76 -13.95
C ILE A 212 22.04 -26.35 -13.47
N PRO A 213 20.95 -26.26 -14.25
CA PRO A 213 19.70 -26.88 -13.87
C PRO A 213 19.90 -28.40 -13.75
N LYS A 214 19.21 -29.03 -12.79
CA LYS A 214 19.40 -30.46 -12.47
C LYS A 214 19.31 -31.38 -13.70
N SER A 215 18.45 -31.07 -14.66
CA SER A 215 18.33 -31.81 -15.92
C SER A 215 19.60 -31.77 -16.77
N LEU A 216 20.27 -30.61 -16.87
CA LEU A 216 21.54 -30.47 -17.57
C LEU A 216 22.69 -31.07 -16.77
N HIS A 217 22.64 -31.00 -15.43
CA HIS A 217 23.63 -31.65 -14.58
C HIS A 217 23.66 -33.17 -14.82
N CYS A 218 22.51 -33.84 -14.81
CA CYS A 218 22.42 -35.27 -15.12
C CYS A 218 22.90 -35.61 -16.54
N LEU A 219 22.61 -34.75 -17.52
CA LEU A 219 23.10 -34.93 -18.88
C LEU A 219 24.63 -34.84 -18.94
N SER A 220 25.23 -33.83 -18.33
CA SER A 220 26.69 -33.67 -18.29
C SER A 220 27.39 -34.86 -17.64
N MET A 221 26.81 -35.40 -16.56
CA MET A 221 27.34 -36.58 -15.87
C MET A 221 27.28 -37.83 -16.76
N ARG A 222 26.14 -38.08 -17.42
CA ARG A 222 26.00 -39.20 -18.37
C ARG A 222 26.95 -39.11 -19.55
N LEU A 223 27.14 -37.91 -20.12
CA LEU A 223 28.10 -37.68 -21.21
C LEU A 223 29.54 -37.92 -20.73
N MET A 224 29.86 -37.55 -19.50
CA MET A 224 31.17 -37.82 -18.90
C MET A 224 31.38 -39.32 -18.68
N GLU A 225 30.38 -40.03 -18.15
CA GLU A 225 30.41 -41.49 -17.99
C GLU A 225 30.61 -42.21 -19.33
N GLU A 226 29.88 -41.82 -20.37
CA GLU A 226 29.99 -42.44 -21.69
C GLU A 226 31.34 -42.17 -22.35
N ARG A 227 31.89 -40.95 -22.20
CA ARG A 227 33.25 -40.63 -22.64
C ARG A 227 34.31 -41.46 -21.91
N ILE A 228 34.17 -41.66 -20.60
CA ILE A 228 35.11 -42.47 -19.81
C ILE A 228 34.98 -43.96 -20.17
N ALA A 229 33.77 -44.45 -20.42
CA ALA A 229 33.52 -45.84 -20.78
C ALA A 229 33.95 -46.18 -22.22
N HIS A 230 33.96 -45.20 -23.12
CA HIS A 230 34.31 -45.38 -24.53
C HIS A 230 35.34 -44.35 -25.00
N PRO A 231 36.57 -44.35 -24.45
CA PRO A 231 37.59 -43.37 -24.79
C PRO A 231 37.93 -43.39 -26.28
N ASP A 232 37.98 -44.57 -26.90
CA ASP A 232 38.33 -44.78 -28.32
C ASP A 232 37.42 -44.02 -29.32
N LYS A 233 36.20 -43.64 -28.91
CA LYS A 233 35.27 -42.84 -29.74
C LYS A 233 35.56 -41.34 -29.71
N TYR A 234 36.29 -40.88 -28.70
CA TYR A 234 36.52 -39.47 -28.38
C TYR A 234 37.99 -39.07 -28.40
N VAL A 235 38.90 -40.02 -28.61
CA VAL A 235 40.29 -39.74 -28.92
C VAL A 235 40.38 -39.32 -30.38
N ASP A 236 40.93 -38.13 -30.60
CA ASP A 236 41.20 -37.59 -31.93
C ASP A 236 42.52 -38.19 -32.43
N ASP A 237 42.52 -39.51 -32.66
CA ASP A 237 43.68 -40.29 -33.10
C ASP A 237 44.02 -39.93 -34.55
N GLY A 238 44.68 -38.78 -34.75
CA GLY A 238 45.30 -38.39 -36.02
C GLY A 238 44.35 -38.28 -37.21
N LYS A 239 43.04 -38.16 -36.97
CA LYS A 239 42.07 -37.95 -38.04
C LYS A 239 42.31 -36.55 -38.64
N PRO A 240 42.40 -36.40 -39.96
CA PRO A 240 42.53 -35.08 -40.56
C PRO A 240 41.38 -34.20 -40.06
N PRO A 241 41.63 -32.92 -39.72
CA PRO A 241 40.59 -32.03 -39.22
C PRO A 241 39.40 -32.10 -40.19
N MET A 242 38.20 -32.33 -39.64
CA MET A 242 37.00 -32.29 -40.46
C MET A 242 36.99 -30.97 -41.23
N PRO A 243 36.67 -30.98 -42.53
CA PRO A 243 36.63 -29.75 -43.31
C PRO A 243 35.73 -28.76 -42.59
N GLU A 244 36.28 -27.59 -42.27
CA GLU A 244 35.54 -26.52 -41.62
C GLU A 244 34.31 -26.24 -42.49
N LEU A 245 33.12 -26.40 -41.90
CA LEU A 245 31.86 -26.12 -42.57
C LEU A 245 31.69 -24.59 -42.62
N GLU A 246 32.57 -23.92 -43.36
CA GLU A 246 32.46 -22.51 -43.72
C GLU A 246 31.58 -22.43 -44.98
N ASP A 247 30.26 -22.46 -44.79
CA ASP A 247 29.36 -22.02 -45.85
C ASP A 247 29.39 -20.48 -45.87
N PRO A 248 29.98 -19.83 -46.90
CA PRO A 248 30.11 -18.37 -46.96
C PRO A 248 28.76 -17.63 -47.08
N ASN A 249 27.66 -18.38 -47.27
CA ASN A 249 26.29 -17.88 -47.28
C ASN A 249 25.61 -17.95 -45.89
N LEU A 250 26.22 -18.56 -44.88
CA LEU A 250 25.71 -18.59 -43.51
C LEU A 250 26.42 -17.54 -42.65
N TYR A 251 25.64 -16.66 -42.03
CA TYR A 251 26.14 -15.72 -41.04
C TYR A 251 26.39 -16.44 -39.71
N HIS A 252 27.66 -16.50 -39.29
CA HIS A 252 28.02 -16.97 -37.95
C HIS A 252 27.82 -15.84 -36.93
N TYR A 253 26.72 -15.89 -36.18
CA TYR A 253 26.49 -14.97 -35.06
C TYR A 253 27.03 -15.57 -33.77
N ALA A 254 28.10 -15.00 -33.24
CA ALA A 254 28.50 -15.23 -31.86
C ALA A 254 27.74 -14.26 -30.95
N ILE A 255 26.78 -14.78 -30.18
CA ILE A 255 26.08 -14.02 -29.16
C ILE A 255 26.87 -14.16 -27.86
N PHE A 256 27.66 -13.15 -27.56
CA PHE A 256 28.31 -13.03 -26.26
C PHE A 256 27.30 -12.49 -25.25
N SER A 257 27.24 -13.12 -24.08
CA SER A 257 26.35 -12.72 -23.01
C SER A 257 27.18 -12.60 -21.73
N ASP A 258 27.33 -11.38 -21.23
CA ASP A 258 27.96 -11.09 -19.93
C ASP A 258 26.99 -11.32 -18.75
N ASN A 259 26.12 -12.34 -18.86
CA ASN A 259 25.08 -12.56 -17.85
C ASN A 259 25.68 -13.04 -16.52
#